data_AF-A0A448X254-F1
#
_entry.id   AF-A0A448X254-F1
#
_cell.length_a   1.000
_cell.length_b   1.000
_cell.length_c   1.000
_cell.angle_alpha   90.00
_cell.angle_beta   90.00
_cell.angle_gamma   90.00
#
_symmetry.space_group_name_H-M   'P 1'
#
loop_
_entity.id
_entity.type
_entity.pdbx_description
1 polymer ?
#
loop_
_entity_poly.entity_id
_entity_poly.type
_entity_poly.pdbx_seq_one_letter_code
_entity_poly.pdbx_strand_id
1 'polypeptide(L)'
;MLRKSSCLRFCKTIKQLNAAFSPIESHLFTVDAMLSSRAYYLKTANAVARHAYELNQLAEQISNVCLMLGEYPQVRYKLTEANQLIAQLIKDKLDLLKRDNPNIGQGPHKDRSIILLLDRGFDPISPLLHELTFQAMAFDLFEVDEYTYT
;
A
#
# COMPACT_ATOMS: atom_id res chain seq x y z
N MET A 1 18.93 1.55 19.34
CA MET A 1 19.53 2.86 19.67
C MET A 1 18.63 3.73 20.56
N LEU A 2 17.30 3.72 20.44
CA LEU A 2 16.38 4.46 21.33
C LEU A 2 16.43 4.07 22.82
N ARG A 3 16.63 2.78 23.14
CA ARG A 3 16.65 2.29 24.53
C ARG A 3 17.79 2.86 25.39
N LYS A 4 18.87 3.35 24.76
CA LYS A 4 20.02 3.97 25.42
C LYS A 4 19.96 5.50 25.41
N SER A 5 18.91 6.09 24.82
CA SER A 5 18.79 7.54 24.70
C SER A 5 18.39 8.17 26.04
N SER A 6 19.00 9.30 26.34
CA SER A 6 18.66 10.15 27.48
C SER A 6 17.22 10.68 27.44
N CYS A 7 16.56 10.66 26.27
CA CYS A 7 15.19 11.12 26.10
C CYS A 7 14.15 10.09 26.59
N LEU A 8 14.54 8.82 26.75
CA LEU A 8 13.61 7.74 27.12
C LEU A 8 12.97 7.97 28.50
N ARG A 9 13.68 8.64 29.41
CA ARG A 9 13.18 8.99 30.75
C ARG A 9 11.92 9.88 30.73
N PHE A 10 11.67 10.56 29.61
CA PHE A 10 10.50 11.43 29.42
C PHE A 10 9.36 10.74 28.65
N CYS A 11 9.61 9.57 28.05
CA CYS A 11 8.60 8.82 27.30
C CYS A 11 7.68 8.05 28.24
N LYS A 12 6.42 8.47 28.35
CA LYS A 12 5.39 7.75 29.12
C LYS A 12 4.83 6.52 28.40
N THR A 13 4.75 6.55 27.07
CA THR A 13 4.21 5.44 26.27
C THR A 13 4.85 5.44 24.90
N ILE A 14 5.29 4.27 24.44
CA ILE A 14 5.77 4.04 23.09
C ILE A 14 4.94 2.87 22.54
N LYS A 15 4.15 3.13 21.51
CA LYS A 15 3.32 2.15 20.82
C LYS A 15 3.48 2.31 19.32
N GLN A 16 3.42 1.20 18.61
CA GLN A 16 3.44 1.16 17.15
C GLN A 16 2.00 0.99 16.66
N LEU A 17 1.53 1.93 15.82
CA LEU A 17 0.15 1.96 15.33
C LEU A 17 -0.06 1.26 13.98
N ASN A 18 1.01 0.89 13.26
CA ASN A 18 0.94 0.22 11.96
C ASN A 18 -0.02 0.90 10.95
N ALA A 19 -0.04 2.23 10.91
CA ALA A 19 -0.91 3.02 10.03
C ALA A 19 -0.09 3.73 8.93
N ALA A 20 0.70 2.97 8.19
CA ALA A 20 1.60 3.50 7.16
C ALA A 20 0.90 3.65 5.78
N PHE A 21 -0.28 4.26 5.76
CA PHE A 21 -1.05 4.57 4.55
C PHE A 21 -1.94 5.78 4.80
N SER A 22 -2.37 6.44 3.73
CA SER A 22 -3.28 7.59 3.82
C SER A 22 -4.67 7.19 3.31
N PRO A 23 -5.70 7.15 4.16
CA PRO A 23 -7.08 6.98 3.71
C PRO A 23 -7.53 8.25 3.00
N ILE A 24 -7.83 8.17 1.71
CA ILE A 24 -8.29 9.30 0.89
C ILE A 24 -9.81 9.41 0.97
N GLU A 25 -10.50 8.29 0.83
CA GLU A 25 -11.96 8.19 0.92
C GLU A 25 -12.36 6.94 1.72
N SER A 26 -13.66 6.70 1.88
CA SER A 26 -14.21 5.53 2.57
C SER A 26 -13.74 4.19 1.99
N HIS A 27 -13.44 4.16 0.69
CA HIS A 27 -13.01 2.96 -0.04
C HIS A 27 -11.72 3.16 -0.85
N LEU A 28 -11.02 4.27 -0.64
CA LEU A 28 -9.80 4.62 -1.37
C LEU A 28 -8.69 4.94 -0.37
N PHE A 29 -7.54 4.31 -0.57
CA PHE A 29 -6.32 4.64 0.17
C PHE A 29 -5.16 4.79 -0.79
N THR A 30 -4.16 5.56 -0.37
CA THR A 30 -2.88 5.64 -1.05
C THR A 30 -1.77 5.19 -0.13
N VAL A 31 -0.76 4.58 -0.74
CA VAL A 31 0.53 4.30 -0.14
C VAL A 31 1.50 5.26 -0.81
N ASP A 32 2.12 6.14 -0.03
CA ASP A 32 3.00 7.20 -0.55
C ASP A 32 4.26 6.58 -1.16
N ALA A 33 4.10 6.13 -2.41
CA ALA A 33 5.03 5.29 -3.15
C ALA A 33 5.33 5.91 -4.52
N MET A 34 5.26 7.24 -4.62
CA MET A 34 5.48 7.97 -5.88
C MET A 34 6.83 7.62 -6.50
N LEU A 35 7.87 7.38 -5.68
CA LEU A 35 9.17 6.90 -6.12
C LEU A 35 9.18 5.43 -6.58
N SER A 36 8.37 4.57 -5.95
CA SER A 36 8.26 3.15 -6.29
C SER A 36 7.64 2.93 -7.67
N SER A 37 6.77 3.84 -8.13
CA SER A 37 6.21 3.80 -9.49
C SER A 37 7.31 3.88 -10.57
N ARG A 38 8.31 4.74 -10.36
CA ARG A 38 9.47 4.87 -11.25
C ARG A 38 10.30 3.60 -11.22
N ALA A 39 10.51 3.02 -10.04
CA ALA A 39 11.28 1.79 -9.90
C ALA A 39 10.58 0.57 -10.52
N TYR A 40 9.24 0.55 -10.53
CA TYR A 40 8.45 -0.51 -11.16
C TYR A 40 8.61 -0.52 -12.69
N TYR A 41 8.63 0.65 -13.34
CA TYR A 41 8.69 0.77 -14.81
C TYR A 41 10.10 0.99 -15.37
N LEU A 42 11.00 1.63 -14.61
CA LEU A 42 12.36 1.97 -15.06
C LEU A 42 13.38 1.00 -14.47
N LYS A 43 13.74 -0.05 -15.24
CA LYS A 43 14.83 -0.95 -14.88
C LYS A 43 16.18 -0.23 -15.04
N THR A 44 16.73 0.33 -13.96
CA THR A 44 18.07 0.95 -13.96
C THR A 44 19.08 0.07 -13.23
N ALA A 45 20.27 -0.12 -13.82
CA ALA A 45 21.27 -1.10 -13.38
C ALA A 45 21.83 -0.86 -11.95
N ASN A 46 21.79 0.38 -11.46
CA ASN A 46 22.27 0.76 -10.12
C ASN A 46 21.17 0.73 -9.03
N ALA A 47 19.96 0.26 -9.36
CA ALA A 47 18.79 0.39 -8.49
C ALA A 47 18.32 -0.90 -7.82
N VAL A 48 18.96 -2.06 -8.03
CA VAL A 48 18.44 -3.37 -7.56
C VAL A 48 18.18 -3.40 -6.04
N ALA A 49 19.15 -2.97 -5.23
CA ALA A 49 19.01 -2.96 -3.77
C ALA A 49 17.97 -1.93 -3.29
N ARG A 50 17.92 -0.75 -3.92
CA ARG A 50 16.94 0.29 -3.61
C ARG A 50 15.52 -0.15 -3.99
N HIS A 51 15.37 -0.78 -5.15
CA HIS A 51 14.13 -1.34 -5.64
C HIS A 51 13.60 -2.44 -4.69
N ALA A 52 14.47 -3.36 -4.26
CA ALA A 52 14.08 -4.37 -3.28
C ALA A 52 13.61 -3.76 -1.95
N TYR A 53 14.28 -2.71 -1.47
CA TYR A 53 13.85 -1.98 -0.27
C TYR A 53 12.48 -1.31 -0.45
N GLU A 54 12.26 -0.62 -1.56
CA GLU A 54 10.99 0.04 -1.87
C GLU A 54 9.82 -0.95 -1.99
N LEU A 55 10.02 -2.08 -2.65
CA LEU A 55 8.98 -3.11 -2.75
C LEU A 55 8.66 -3.76 -1.39
N ASN A 56 9.66 -3.88 -0.51
CA ASN A 56 9.44 -4.32 0.86
C ASN A 56 8.62 -3.31 1.67
N GLN A 57 8.90 -2.01 1.52
CA GLN A 57 8.12 -0.94 2.16
C GLN A 57 6.67 -0.96 1.66
N LEU A 58 6.47 -1.06 0.35
CA LEU A 58 5.15 -1.16 -0.26
C LEU A 58 4.36 -2.35 0.30
N ALA A 59 4.99 -3.53 0.36
CA ALA A 59 4.36 -4.73 0.91
C ALA A 59 3.98 -4.57 2.39
N GLU A 60 4.80 -3.89 3.17
CA GLU A 60 4.52 -3.57 4.58
C GLU A 60 3.34 -2.60 4.73
N GLN A 61 3.30 -1.53 3.93
CA GLN A 61 2.19 -0.57 3.93
C GLN A 61 0.86 -1.24 3.54
N ILE A 62 0.85 -2.07 2.51
CA ILE A 62 -0.34 -2.83 2.11
C ILE A 62 -0.77 -3.81 3.20
N SER A 63 0.18 -4.52 3.83
CA SER A 63 -0.12 -5.46 4.91
C SER A 63 -0.68 -4.76 6.16
N ASN A 64 -0.22 -3.53 6.42
CA ASN A 64 -0.74 -2.67 7.48
C ASN A 64 -2.20 -2.26 7.24
N VAL A 65 -2.61 -2.02 5.99
CA VAL A 65 -4.03 -1.81 5.65
C VAL A 65 -4.85 -3.05 6.02
N CYS A 66 -4.40 -4.25 5.62
CA CYS A 66 -5.06 -5.49 5.98
C CYS A 66 -5.16 -5.69 7.49
N LEU A 67 -4.11 -5.35 8.25
CA LEU A 67 -4.12 -5.40 9.72
C LEU A 67 -5.19 -4.47 10.30
N MET A 68 -5.25 -3.23 9.83
CA MET A 68 -6.20 -2.22 10.33
C MET A 68 -7.66 -2.60 10.02
N LEU A 69 -7.91 -3.25 8.88
CA LEU A 69 -9.23 -3.80 8.54
C LEU A 69 -9.53 -5.15 9.24
N GLY A 70 -8.52 -5.74 9.90
CA GLY A 70 -8.61 -7.07 10.49
C GLY A 70 -8.81 -8.16 9.44
N GLU A 71 -8.24 -8.02 8.25
CA GLU A 71 -8.39 -8.92 7.09
C GLU A 71 -7.14 -9.77 6.86
N TYR A 72 -7.35 -11.02 6.45
CA TYR A 72 -6.29 -11.91 5.97
C TYR A 72 -6.68 -12.44 4.59
N PRO A 73 -6.55 -11.62 3.54
CA PRO A 73 -7.09 -11.94 2.23
C PRO A 73 -6.24 -12.95 1.46
N GLN A 74 -6.86 -13.64 0.50
CA GLN A 74 -6.15 -14.40 -0.52
C GLN A 74 -5.43 -13.43 -1.46
N VAL A 75 -4.10 -13.59 -1.60
CA VAL A 75 -3.29 -12.77 -2.50
C VAL A 75 -3.37 -13.32 -3.93
N ARG A 76 -3.87 -12.48 -4.85
CA ARG A 76 -3.94 -12.76 -6.29
C ARG A 76 -3.24 -11.65 -7.06
N TYR A 77 -2.75 -11.97 -8.24
CA TYR A 77 -2.02 -11.01 -9.06
C TYR A 77 -2.16 -11.32 -10.55
N LYS A 78 -2.07 -10.29 -11.40
CA LYS A 78 -1.86 -10.47 -12.84
C LYS A 78 -0.43 -10.95 -13.08
N LEU A 79 -0.28 -12.04 -13.84
CA LEU A 79 0.99 -12.72 -14.05
C LEU A 79 2.02 -11.81 -14.74
N THR A 80 2.90 -11.23 -13.93
CA THR A 80 4.11 -10.50 -14.34
C THR A 80 5.18 -10.76 -13.28
N GLU A 81 6.47 -10.72 -13.64
CA GLU A 81 7.57 -10.97 -12.70
C GLU A 81 7.52 -10.03 -11.48
N ALA A 82 7.22 -8.75 -11.73
CA ALA A 82 7.18 -7.74 -10.68
C ALA A 82 5.97 -7.93 -9.74
N ASN A 83 4.78 -8.20 -10.29
CA ASN A 83 3.59 -8.48 -9.47
C ASN A 83 3.76 -9.76 -8.64
N GLN A 84 4.38 -10.80 -9.20
CA GLN A 84 4.65 -12.04 -8.48
C GLN A 84 5.57 -11.79 -7.27
N LEU A 85 6.61 -10.98 -7.45
CA LEU A 85 7.53 -10.65 -6.38
C LEU A 85 6.84 -9.85 -5.26
N ILE A 86 6.05 -8.83 -5.60
CA ILE A 86 5.28 -8.05 -4.61
C ILE A 86 4.24 -8.93 -3.91
N ALA A 87 3.55 -9.81 -4.64
CA ALA A 87 2.58 -10.75 -4.08
C ALA A 87 3.22 -11.64 -3.01
N GLN A 88 4.41 -12.17 -3.27
CA GLN A 88 5.14 -12.99 -2.31
C GLN A 88 5.52 -12.19 -1.06
N LEU A 89 6.04 -10.96 -1.23
CA LEU A 89 6.40 -10.09 -0.10
C LEU A 89 5.18 -9.76 0.77
N ILE A 90 4.03 -9.45 0.15
CA ILE A 90 2.78 -9.21 0.88
C ILE A 90 2.34 -10.45 1.64
N LYS A 91 2.40 -11.64 0.99
CA LYS A 91 2.01 -12.89 1.64
C LYS A 91 2.89 -13.17 2.87
N ASP A 92 4.20 -13.00 2.75
CA ASP A 92 5.15 -13.22 3.85
C ASP A 92 4.87 -12.25 5.01
N LYS A 93 4.58 -10.98 4.73
CA LYS A 93 4.23 -9.96 5.73
C LYS A 93 2.90 -10.27 6.42
N LEU A 94 1.87 -10.67 5.65
CA LEU A 94 0.58 -11.09 6.22
C LEU A 94 0.72 -12.32 7.11
N ASP A 95 1.60 -13.26 6.77
CA ASP A 95 1.86 -14.45 7.58
C ASP A 95 2.52 -14.11 8.92
N LEU A 96 3.44 -13.15 8.92
CA LEU A 96 4.00 -12.61 10.17
C LEU A 96 2.91 -11.94 11.02
N LEU A 97 2.09 -11.09 10.41
CA LEU A 97 0.98 -10.41 11.12
C LEU A 97 -0.05 -11.37 11.69
N LYS A 98 -0.36 -12.47 10.98
CA LYS A 98 -1.27 -13.53 11.43
C LYS A 98 -0.72 -14.30 12.63
N ARG A 99 0.60 -14.52 12.68
CA ARG A 99 1.27 -15.14 13.84
C ARG A 99 1.15 -14.26 15.08
N ASP A 100 1.35 -12.95 14.92
CA ASP A 100 1.29 -11.99 16.02
C ASP A 100 -0.16 -11.67 16.44
N ASN A 101 -1.11 -11.76 15.51
CA ASN A 101 -2.53 -11.44 15.72
C ASN A 101 -3.43 -12.59 15.20
N PRO A 102 -3.66 -13.65 15.99
CA PRO A 102 -4.40 -14.85 15.54
C PRO A 102 -5.83 -14.57 15.04
N ASN A 103 -6.45 -13.48 15.51
CA ASN A 103 -7.82 -13.09 15.20
C ASN A 103 -7.99 -12.40 13.83
N ILE A 104 -6.90 -11.98 13.17
CA ILE A 104 -6.99 -11.34 11.86
C ILE A 104 -7.62 -12.29 10.82
N GLY A 105 -8.57 -11.81 10.02
CA GLY A 105 -9.31 -12.65 9.06
C GLY A 105 -10.31 -13.62 9.69
N GLN A 106 -10.59 -13.53 11.00
CA GLN A 106 -11.69 -14.27 11.62
C GLN A 106 -12.96 -13.41 11.65
N GLY A 107 -14.06 -13.96 11.15
CA GLY A 107 -15.34 -13.27 11.11
C GLY A 107 -16.19 -13.73 9.93
N PRO A 108 -17.47 -13.34 9.87
CA PRO A 108 -18.33 -13.66 8.74
C PRO A 108 -17.73 -13.07 7.46
N HIS A 109 -17.60 -13.90 6.42
CA HIS A 109 -17.14 -13.54 5.08
C HIS A 109 -15.66 -13.12 4.93
N LYS A 110 -14.89 -12.96 6.03
CA LYS A 110 -13.46 -12.59 5.96
C LYS A 110 -12.57 -13.68 5.33
N ASP A 111 -13.06 -14.91 5.31
CA ASP A 111 -12.45 -16.06 4.62
C ASP A 111 -12.44 -15.91 3.09
N ARG A 112 -13.32 -15.05 2.56
CA ARG A 112 -13.49 -14.81 1.12
C ARG A 112 -12.79 -13.55 0.62
N SER A 113 -12.17 -12.79 1.52
CA SER A 113 -11.46 -11.56 1.18
C SER A 113 -10.32 -11.86 0.20
N ILE A 114 -10.17 -11.01 -0.80
CA ILE A 114 -9.13 -11.12 -1.83
C ILE A 114 -8.42 -9.78 -1.92
N ILE A 115 -7.10 -9.82 -2.07
CA ILE A 115 -6.31 -8.69 -2.54
C ILE A 115 -5.80 -9.03 -3.95
N LEU A 116 -6.11 -8.18 -4.91
CA LEU A 116 -5.72 -8.34 -6.30
C LEU A 116 -4.68 -7.29 -6.67
N LEU A 117 -3.50 -7.75 -7.07
CA LEU A 117 -2.42 -6.87 -7.52
C LEU A 117 -2.46 -6.73 -9.05
N LEU A 118 -2.49 -5.48 -9.49
CA LEU A 118 -2.51 -5.09 -10.89
C LEU A 118 -1.40 -4.08 -11.16
N ASP A 119 -0.79 -4.17 -12.34
CA ASP A 119 0.10 -3.15 -12.88
C ASP A 119 -0.71 -2.13 -13.69
N ARG A 120 -0.26 -0.86 -13.75
CA ARG A 120 -0.93 0.20 -14.53
C ARG A 120 -1.04 -0.13 -16.02
N GLY A 121 -0.16 -0.98 -16.55
CA GLY A 121 -0.21 -1.44 -17.93
C GLY A 121 -1.34 -2.43 -18.24
N PHE A 122 -2.12 -2.87 -17.23
CA PHE A 122 -3.34 -3.64 -17.47
C PHE A 122 -4.43 -2.84 -18.19
N ASP A 123 -4.54 -1.54 -17.88
CA ASP A 123 -5.51 -0.65 -18.51
C ASP A 123 -4.84 0.70 -18.82
N PRO A 124 -4.28 0.86 -20.02
CA PRO A 124 -3.65 2.11 -20.43
C PRO A 124 -4.66 3.17 -20.91
N ILE A 125 -5.93 2.81 -21.11
CA ILE A 125 -6.93 3.70 -21.74
C ILE A 125 -7.64 4.54 -20.69
N SER A 126 -8.25 3.92 -19.68
CA SER A 126 -9.00 4.63 -18.62
C SER A 126 -8.24 5.79 -17.97
N PRO A 127 -6.92 5.72 -17.73
CA PRO A 127 -6.13 6.83 -17.18
C PRO A 127 -6.02 8.07 -18.06
N LEU A 128 -6.26 7.93 -19.37
CA LEU A 128 -6.03 8.98 -20.37
C LEU A 128 -7.34 9.56 -20.92
N LEU A 129 -8.49 8.97 -20.56
CA LEU A 129 -9.79 9.46 -20.99
C LEU A 129 -10.21 10.67 -20.16
N HIS A 130 -10.73 11.70 -20.84
CA HIS A 130 -11.48 12.77 -20.19
C HIS A 130 -12.80 12.22 -19.67
N GLU A 131 -12.85 11.93 -18.38
CA GLU A 131 -14.04 11.40 -17.71
C GLU A 131 -15.05 12.52 -17.38
N LEU A 132 -16.34 12.19 -17.47
CA LEU A 132 -17.44 13.16 -17.30
C LEU A 132 -18.15 13.01 -15.95
N THR A 133 -17.63 12.16 -15.07
CA THR A 133 -18.06 12.13 -13.67
C THR A 133 -17.48 13.33 -12.92
N PHE A 134 -18.26 13.92 -11.99
CA PHE A 134 -17.95 15.22 -11.40
C PHE A 134 -16.53 15.32 -10.82
N GLN A 135 -16.14 14.37 -9.96
CA GLN A 135 -14.81 14.36 -9.35
C GLN A 135 -13.71 14.19 -10.41
N ALA A 136 -13.83 13.22 -11.31
CA ALA A 136 -12.80 12.99 -12.33
C ALA A 136 -12.65 14.21 -13.26
N MET A 137 -13.75 14.77 -13.75
CA MET A 137 -13.77 15.95 -14.60
C MET A 137 -13.16 17.16 -13.88
N ALA A 138 -13.48 17.36 -12.59
CA ALA A 138 -12.96 18.50 -11.85
C ALA A 138 -11.44 18.42 -11.63
N PHE A 139 -10.92 17.24 -11.29
CA PHE A 139 -9.47 17.02 -11.11
C PHE A 139 -8.68 17.02 -12.42
N ASP A 140 -9.34 16.81 -13.55
CA ASP A 140 -8.75 16.80 -14.88
C ASP A 140 -8.73 18.20 -15.53
N LEU A 141 -9.80 18.97 -15.35
CA LEU A 141 -9.97 20.28 -16.01
C LEU A 141 -9.55 21.49 -15.16
N PHE A 142 -9.53 21.36 -13.83
CA PHE A 142 -9.16 22.47 -12.94
C PHE A 142 -7.85 22.19 -12.21
N GLU A 143 -7.14 23.25 -11.84
CA GLU A 143 -5.98 23.17 -10.95
C GLU A 143 -6.50 22.91 -9.52
N VAL A 144 -6.40 21.66 -9.07
CA VAL A 144 -6.79 21.25 -7.72
C VAL A 144 -5.54 20.98 -6.89
N ASP A 145 -5.23 21.89 -5.96
CA ASP A 145 -4.12 21.74 -5.01
C ASP A 145 -4.63 21.16 -3.69
N GLU A 146 -4.11 19.99 -3.30
CA GLU A 146 -4.40 19.34 -2.01
C GLU A 146 -5.90 19.21 -1.70
N TYR A 147 -6.73 18.88 -2.70
CA TYR A 147 -8.21 18.80 -2.59
C TYR A 147 -8.90 20.14 -2.29
N THR A 148 -8.21 21.27 -2.50
CA THR A 148 -8.76 22.61 -2.39
C THR A 148 -9.00 23.18 -3.78
N TYR A 149 -10.17 23.79 -3.99
CA TYR A 149 -10.54 24.48 -5.23
C TYR A 149 -10.36 25.98 -5.03
N THR A 150 -9.67 26.65 -5.97
CA THR A 150 -9.51 28.11 -6.03
C THR A 150 -10.18 28.70 -7.26
#